data_AF-C4JFM4-F1
#
_entry.id   AF-C4JFM4-F1
#
_cell.length_a   1.000
_cell.length_b   1.000
_cell.length_c   1.000
_cell.angle_alpha   90.00
_cell.angle_beta   90.00
_cell.angle_gamma   90.00
#
_symmetry.space_group_name_H-M   'P 1'
#
loop_
_entity.id
_entity.type
_entity.pdbx_description
1 polymer ?
#
loop_
_entity_poly.entity_id
_entity_poly.type
_entity_poly.pdbx_seq_one_letter_code
_entity_poly.pdbx_strand_id
1 'polypeptide(L)'
;MVIRFARFGDGHSHGSATDSQSEAGAIVSTDKEPKSHAPGENHLDHSHDHPSDTGSNPVDGAHTALFEDYSAQLTSVFILEFGIIFHSIFIGLTLAVAGEEFKTLYVVLVFHQTFEGLGLGSRLATIPWPSSKRLTPYILAISFGLSTPIAIAIGLGVRNTYPPEGRTTLIVNGVFDSISAGILIYTSLVELMAHEFMFSTSMRRAPIRTVLAAFGLLCLGAALMALLGKWA
;
A
#
# COMPACT_ATOMS: atom_id res chain seq x y z
N MET A 1 -13.39 41.24 -2.17
CA MET A 1 -12.06 41.76 -2.54
C MET A 1 -11.91 43.13 -1.88
N VAL A 2 -11.22 43.21 -0.75
CA VAL A 2 -10.88 44.48 -0.08
C VAL A 2 -9.46 44.33 0.45
N ILE A 3 -8.53 45.08 -0.13
CA ILE A 3 -7.12 45.15 0.25
C ILE A 3 -6.99 46.20 1.36
N ARG A 4 -6.34 45.84 2.47
CA ARG A 4 -5.87 46.81 3.48
C ARG A 4 -4.34 46.79 3.52
N PHE A 5 -3.75 47.87 3.03
CA PHE A 5 -2.37 48.25 3.28
C PHE A 5 -2.24 48.83 4.69
N ALA A 6 -1.15 48.50 5.39
CA ALA A 6 -0.68 49.25 6.55
C ALA A 6 0.73 49.79 6.24
N ARG A 7 0.90 51.11 6.39
CA ARG A 7 2.17 51.86 6.31
C ARG A 7 2.50 52.42 7.71
N PHE A 8 3.80 52.40 8.02
CA PHE A 8 4.64 53.40 8.71
C PHE A 8 4.84 53.44 10.24
N GLY A 9 6.11 53.76 10.57
CA GLY A 9 6.69 54.18 11.87
C GLY A 9 7.50 53.06 12.52
N ASP A 10 8.78 53.12 12.90
CA ASP A 10 9.77 54.18 13.22
C ASP A 10 11.17 53.58 12.87
N GLY A 11 12.20 54.28 12.41
CA GLY A 11 12.90 55.39 13.06
C GLY A 11 14.17 54.85 13.73
N HIS A 12 15.36 55.07 13.14
CA HIS A 12 16.64 55.31 13.85
C HIS A 12 17.77 55.61 12.86
N SER A 13 18.29 56.83 12.96
CA SER A 13 19.47 57.38 12.29
C SER A 13 20.69 57.29 13.22
N HIS A 14 21.85 56.93 12.68
CA HIS A 14 23.14 57.45 13.16
C HIS A 14 24.08 57.56 11.96
N GLY A 15 24.52 58.79 11.70
CA GLY A 15 25.67 59.07 10.84
C GLY A 15 26.91 59.32 11.69
N SER A 16 28.07 58.96 11.16
CA SER A 16 29.25 59.83 11.12
C SER A 16 30.27 59.22 10.16
N ALA A 17 30.78 60.06 9.27
CA ALA A 17 31.89 59.77 8.36
C ALA A 17 33.15 60.47 8.88
N THR A 18 34.33 59.87 8.69
CA THR A 18 35.60 60.53 8.29
C THR A 18 36.73 59.51 8.15
N ASP A 19 37.04 59.18 6.92
CA ASP A 19 38.32 59.28 6.20
C ASP A 19 39.72 59.12 6.88
N SER A 20 40.57 58.37 6.15
CA SER A 20 41.97 58.66 5.75
C SER A 20 43.21 58.16 6.54
N GLN A 21 44.10 57.49 5.76
CA GLN A 21 45.59 57.31 5.83
C GLN A 21 46.17 56.32 6.86
N SER A 22 47.31 55.65 6.67
CA SER A 22 48.17 55.21 5.55
C SER A 22 49.34 54.42 6.21
N GLU A 23 49.92 53.47 5.47
CA GLU A 23 51.30 52.92 5.60
C GLU A 23 51.71 51.81 6.60
N ALA A 24 52.21 50.73 5.96
CA ALA A 24 53.50 50.04 6.18
C ALA A 24 53.65 48.88 7.18
N GLY A 25 54.10 47.73 6.66
CA GLY A 25 55.30 47.08 7.21
C GLY A 25 55.21 45.64 7.78
N ALA A 26 55.36 44.65 6.88
CA ALA A 26 56.17 43.43 7.00
C ALA A 26 56.28 42.58 8.32
N ILE A 27 55.69 41.38 8.24
CA ILE A 27 56.21 40.01 8.50
C ILE A 27 57.41 39.82 9.48
N VAL A 28 57.21 39.10 10.60
CA VAL A 28 58.17 38.11 11.15
C VAL A 28 57.40 36.97 11.86
N SER A 29 57.86 35.75 11.61
CA SER A 29 57.40 34.40 11.97
C SER A 29 57.73 33.95 13.40
N THR A 30 57.03 32.92 13.91
CA THR A 30 57.64 31.81 14.68
C THR A 30 56.67 30.64 14.90
N ASP A 31 57.09 29.46 14.44
CA ASP A 31 56.50 28.14 14.66
C ASP A 31 56.61 27.66 16.12
N LYS A 32 55.64 26.84 16.56
CA LYS A 32 55.88 25.70 17.48
C LYS A 32 54.70 24.71 17.50
N GLU A 33 54.95 23.50 17.00
CA GLU A 33 54.16 22.26 17.17
C GLU A 33 54.23 21.72 18.65
N PRO A 34 53.83 20.46 18.95
CA PRO A 34 52.47 19.90 19.05
C PRO A 34 52.26 19.23 20.43
N LYS A 35 51.03 19.02 20.92
CA LYS A 35 50.79 18.06 22.03
C LYS A 35 49.51 17.23 21.88
N SER A 36 49.79 15.95 21.69
CA SER A 36 48.95 14.76 21.81
C SER A 36 48.21 14.67 23.15
N HIS A 37 46.92 14.32 23.09
CA HIS A 37 46.23 13.50 24.08
C HIS A 37 45.28 12.54 23.33
N ALA A 38 45.52 11.24 23.45
CA ALA A 38 44.58 10.16 23.13
C ALA A 38 43.68 9.89 24.37
N PRO A 39 42.75 8.91 24.39
CA PRO A 39 41.98 8.22 23.34
C PRO A 39 40.47 8.14 23.66
N GLY A 40 39.63 7.93 22.63
CA GLY A 40 38.35 7.23 22.79
C GLY A 40 37.14 8.11 23.12
N GLU A 41 36.43 8.51 22.08
CA GLU A 41 34.96 8.59 22.00
C GLU A 41 34.61 9.06 20.57
N ASN A 42 33.48 8.57 20.04
CA ASN A 42 32.90 8.92 18.72
C ASN A 42 33.35 8.04 17.54
N HIS A 43 32.98 6.76 17.59
CA HIS A 43 32.84 5.93 16.38
C HIS A 43 31.42 5.36 16.32
N LEU A 44 30.40 6.22 16.31
CA LEU A 44 29.02 5.87 15.99
C LEU A 44 28.29 7.06 15.33
N ASP A 45 28.88 7.65 14.29
CA ASP A 45 28.15 8.51 13.37
C ASP A 45 28.18 7.88 11.97
N HIS A 46 27.21 7.00 11.74
CA HIS A 46 26.79 6.58 10.42
C HIS A 46 25.34 7.00 10.22
N SER A 47 25.12 8.31 10.27
CA SER A 47 23.95 8.94 9.67
C SER A 47 24.24 9.09 8.18
N HIS A 48 23.79 8.14 7.37
CA HIS A 48 23.68 8.32 5.92
C HIS A 48 22.59 9.36 5.64
N ASP A 49 22.85 10.63 5.95
CA ASP A 49 22.17 11.74 5.33
C ASP A 49 22.89 12.01 4.01
N HIS A 50 22.28 11.57 2.92
CA HIS A 50 22.60 12.08 1.59
C HIS A 50 21.77 13.34 1.35
N PRO A 51 22.33 14.56 1.46
CA PRO A 51 21.73 15.72 0.84
C PRO A 51 22.10 15.63 -0.65
N SER A 52 21.24 15.01 -1.45
CA SER A 52 21.30 15.24 -2.89
C SER A 52 20.77 16.65 -3.15
N ASP A 53 21.71 17.58 -3.19
CA ASP A 53 21.58 18.96 -3.64
C ASP A 53 21.04 19.00 -5.07
N THR A 54 19.71 19.09 -5.18
CA THR A 54 19.02 19.65 -6.35
C THR A 54 17.86 20.46 -5.81
N GLY A 55 17.89 21.77 -6.04
CA GLY A 55 16.94 22.77 -5.53
C GLY A 55 15.51 22.54 -5.99
N SER A 56 14.84 21.55 -5.42
CA SER A 56 13.41 21.33 -5.52
C SER A 56 12.74 21.90 -4.28
N ASN A 57 11.68 22.67 -4.49
CA ASN A 57 10.93 23.25 -3.38
C ASN A 57 10.42 22.11 -2.47
N PRO A 58 10.42 22.27 -1.13
CA PRO A 58 9.89 21.24 -0.22
C PRO A 58 8.42 20.87 -0.49
N VAL A 59 7.70 21.68 -1.28
CA VAL A 59 6.34 21.42 -1.76
C VAL A 59 6.30 20.34 -2.86
N ASP A 60 7.32 20.26 -3.72
CA ASP A 60 7.37 19.33 -4.86
C ASP A 60 7.71 17.90 -4.40
N GLY A 61 8.57 17.76 -3.38
CA GLY A 61 8.91 16.47 -2.77
C GLY A 61 7.74 15.82 -2.03
N ALA A 62 6.95 16.61 -1.28
CA ALA A 62 5.76 16.11 -0.60
C ALA A 62 4.67 15.67 -1.59
N HIS A 63 4.48 16.40 -2.68
CA HIS A 63 3.49 16.05 -3.70
C HIS A 63 3.86 14.76 -4.45
N THR A 64 5.15 14.51 -4.67
CA THR A 64 5.67 13.31 -5.32
C THR A 64 5.51 12.07 -4.44
N ALA A 65 5.85 12.17 -3.14
CA ALA A 65 5.68 11.07 -2.18
C ALA A 65 4.20 10.64 -2.01
N LEU A 66 3.27 11.60 -1.96
CA LEU A 66 1.84 11.30 -1.88
C LEU A 66 1.30 10.61 -3.15
N PHE A 67 1.83 10.97 -4.32
CA PHE A 67 1.49 10.30 -5.57
C PHE A 67 1.99 8.86 -5.61
N GLU A 68 3.21 8.64 -5.12
CA GLU A 68 3.82 7.32 -5.05
C GLU A 68 3.02 6.39 -4.12
N ASP A 69 2.68 6.85 -2.91
CA ASP A 69 1.83 6.12 -1.96
C ASP A 69 0.43 5.81 -2.53
N TYR A 70 -0.20 6.78 -3.21
CA TYR A 70 -1.49 6.58 -3.86
C TYR A 70 -1.40 5.54 -4.99
N SER A 71 -0.34 5.60 -5.81
CA SER A 71 -0.14 4.66 -6.91
C SER A 71 0.15 3.23 -6.43
N ALA A 72 0.89 3.08 -5.33
CA ALA A 72 1.16 1.79 -4.69
C ALA A 72 -0.13 1.16 -4.16
N GLN A 73 -0.97 1.94 -3.48
CA GLN A 73 -2.29 1.48 -3.00
C GLN A 73 -3.22 1.08 -4.15
N LEU A 74 -3.24 1.84 -5.25
CA LEU A 74 -4.02 1.45 -6.43
C LEU A 74 -3.50 0.18 -7.08
N THR A 75 -2.19 0.04 -7.21
CA THR A 75 -1.55 -1.15 -7.78
C THR A 75 -1.90 -2.38 -6.95
N SER A 76 -1.82 -2.26 -5.62
CA SER A 76 -2.25 -3.27 -4.66
C SER A 76 -3.70 -3.72 -4.88
N VAL A 77 -4.62 -2.76 -4.99
CA VAL A 77 -6.05 -3.05 -5.26
C VAL A 77 -6.24 -3.72 -6.61
N PHE A 78 -5.56 -3.27 -7.66
CA PHE A 78 -5.67 -3.89 -8.98
C PHE A 78 -5.12 -5.32 -9.01
N ILE A 79 -4.00 -5.59 -8.34
CA ILE A 79 -3.44 -6.95 -8.23
C ILE A 79 -4.43 -7.84 -7.46
N LEU A 80 -5.00 -7.32 -6.37
CA LEU A 80 -6.01 -8.04 -5.58
C LEU A 80 -7.28 -8.33 -6.40
N GLU A 81 -7.80 -7.36 -7.13
CA GLU A 81 -8.99 -7.52 -7.96
C GLU A 81 -8.73 -8.49 -9.12
N PHE A 82 -7.55 -8.42 -9.75
CA PHE A 82 -7.12 -9.39 -10.75
C PHE A 82 -7.05 -10.81 -10.17
N GLY A 83 -6.43 -10.97 -8.99
CA GLY A 83 -6.34 -12.26 -8.31
C GLY A 83 -7.71 -12.87 -8.02
N ILE A 84 -8.66 -12.06 -7.55
CA ILE A 84 -10.03 -12.47 -7.27
C ILE A 84 -10.77 -12.84 -8.56
N ILE A 85 -10.70 -12.03 -9.62
CA ILE A 85 -11.34 -12.33 -10.91
C ILE A 85 -10.82 -13.67 -11.45
N PHE A 86 -9.50 -13.84 -11.43
CA PHE A 86 -8.84 -15.03 -11.94
C PHE A 86 -9.24 -16.28 -11.14
N HIS A 87 -9.27 -16.19 -9.80
CA HIS A 87 -9.73 -17.28 -8.93
C HIS A 87 -11.21 -17.62 -9.16
N SER A 88 -12.04 -16.59 -9.35
CA SER A 88 -13.48 -16.73 -9.51
C SER A 88 -13.88 -17.50 -10.76
N ILE A 89 -13.07 -17.47 -11.83
CA ILE A 89 -13.32 -18.24 -13.07
C ILE A 89 -13.37 -19.74 -12.79
N PHE A 90 -12.38 -20.26 -12.06
CA PHE A 90 -12.26 -21.69 -11.77
C PHE A 90 -13.25 -22.15 -10.70
N ILE A 91 -13.49 -21.30 -9.70
CA ILE A 91 -14.56 -21.50 -8.71
C ILE A 91 -15.93 -21.57 -9.42
N GLY A 92 -16.19 -20.66 -10.37
CA GLY A 92 -17.42 -20.62 -11.16
C GLY A 92 -17.60 -21.84 -12.06
N LEU A 93 -16.51 -22.34 -12.67
CA LEU A 93 -16.52 -23.59 -13.43
C LEU A 93 -16.86 -24.80 -12.54
N THR A 94 -16.23 -24.89 -11.36
CA THR A 94 -16.49 -25.95 -10.38
C THR A 94 -17.96 -25.93 -9.92
N LEU A 95 -18.51 -24.75 -9.64
CA LEU A 95 -19.92 -24.59 -9.29
C LEU A 95 -20.85 -24.98 -10.44
N ALA A 96 -20.50 -24.64 -11.69
CA ALA A 96 -21.31 -24.94 -12.88
C ALA A 96 -21.46 -26.45 -13.16
N VAL A 97 -20.59 -27.28 -12.59
CA VAL A 97 -20.55 -28.74 -12.78
C VAL A 97 -20.79 -29.52 -11.48
N ALA A 98 -21.14 -28.83 -10.39
CA ALA A 98 -21.31 -29.39 -9.05
C ALA A 98 -22.44 -30.42 -8.87
N GLY A 99 -23.38 -30.51 -9.82
CA GLY A 99 -24.48 -31.48 -9.75
C GLY A 99 -25.33 -31.33 -8.48
N GLU A 100 -25.41 -32.40 -7.69
CA GLU A 100 -26.21 -32.46 -6.44
C GLU A 100 -25.67 -31.55 -5.33
N GLU A 101 -24.36 -31.30 -5.30
CA GLU A 101 -23.70 -30.44 -4.29
C GLU A 101 -23.89 -28.94 -4.58
N PHE A 102 -24.51 -28.59 -5.70
CA PHE A 102 -24.70 -27.19 -6.12
C PHE A 102 -25.33 -26.34 -5.02
N LYS A 103 -26.36 -26.84 -4.32
CA LYS A 103 -27.05 -26.07 -3.28
C LYS A 103 -26.12 -25.73 -2.12
N THR A 104 -25.32 -26.69 -1.67
CA THR A 104 -24.36 -26.52 -0.58
C THR A 104 -23.25 -25.56 -1.02
N LEU A 105 -22.62 -25.85 -2.17
CA LEU A 105 -21.52 -25.06 -2.72
C LEU A 105 -21.93 -23.62 -3.01
N TYR A 106 -23.14 -23.40 -3.53
CA TYR A 106 -23.65 -22.06 -3.79
C TYR A 106 -23.78 -21.24 -2.49
N VAL A 107 -24.37 -21.81 -1.44
CA VAL A 107 -24.51 -21.13 -0.15
C VAL A 107 -23.14 -20.80 0.44
N VAL A 108 -22.20 -21.76 0.42
CA VAL A 108 -20.84 -21.55 0.91
C VAL A 108 -20.13 -20.44 0.12
N LEU A 109 -20.26 -20.43 -1.22
CA LEU A 109 -19.65 -19.42 -2.07
C LEU A 109 -20.24 -18.02 -1.87
N VAL A 110 -21.53 -17.89 -1.54
CA VAL A 110 -22.11 -16.59 -1.18
C VAL A 110 -21.43 -16.01 0.06
N PHE A 111 -21.19 -16.84 1.09
CA PHE A 111 -20.48 -16.39 2.29
C PHE A 111 -19.00 -16.11 2.02
N HIS A 112 -18.33 -16.96 1.24
CA HIS A 112 -16.93 -16.76 0.82
C HIS A 112 -16.76 -15.41 0.09
N GLN A 113 -17.61 -15.17 -0.92
CA GLN A 113 -17.60 -13.92 -1.70
C GLN A 113 -17.93 -12.71 -0.84
N THR A 114 -18.79 -12.87 0.16
CA THR A 114 -19.09 -11.79 1.11
C THR A 114 -17.85 -11.43 1.92
N PHE A 115 -17.10 -12.40 2.42
CA PHE A 115 -15.88 -12.14 3.19
C PHE A 115 -14.76 -11.53 2.33
N GLU A 116 -14.58 -12.00 1.10
CA GLU A 116 -13.65 -11.39 0.14
C GLU A 116 -14.07 -9.96 -0.22
N GLY A 117 -15.37 -9.72 -0.43
CA GLY A 117 -15.93 -8.41 -0.74
C GLY A 117 -15.82 -7.41 0.40
N LEU A 118 -15.97 -7.84 1.65
CA LEU A 118 -15.72 -7.01 2.83
C LEU A 118 -14.24 -6.60 2.92
N GLY A 119 -13.32 -7.52 2.62
CA GLY A 119 -11.89 -7.24 2.55
C GLY A 119 -11.56 -6.17 1.50
N LEU A 120 -12.00 -6.38 0.25
CA LEU A 120 -11.84 -5.41 -0.84
C LEU A 120 -12.50 -4.06 -0.51
N GLY A 121 -13.73 -4.08 0.01
CA GLY A 121 -14.47 -2.87 0.38
C GLY A 121 -13.77 -2.04 1.45
N SER A 122 -13.19 -2.71 2.46
CA SER A 122 -12.40 -2.02 3.50
C SER A 122 -11.17 -1.33 2.91
N ARG A 123 -10.47 -1.96 1.94
CA ARG A 123 -9.34 -1.35 1.23
C ARG A 123 -9.77 -0.13 0.43
N LEU A 124 -10.80 -0.28 -0.40
CA LEU A 124 -11.34 0.81 -1.20
C LEU A 124 -11.78 2.01 -0.36
N ALA A 125 -12.29 1.77 0.86
CA ALA A 125 -12.70 2.82 1.79
C ALA A 125 -11.52 3.59 2.40
N THR A 126 -10.33 2.98 2.52
CA THR A 126 -9.15 3.62 3.12
C THR A 126 -8.33 4.47 2.15
N ILE A 127 -8.52 4.30 0.84
CA ILE A 127 -7.78 5.05 -0.18
C ILE A 127 -8.26 6.50 -0.25
N PRO A 128 -7.37 7.51 -0.19
CA PRO A 128 -7.74 8.92 -0.32
C PRO A 128 -8.04 9.29 -1.78
N TRP A 129 -9.26 9.00 -2.24
CA TRP A 129 -9.66 9.27 -3.62
C TRP A 129 -9.70 10.78 -3.95
N PRO A 130 -8.98 11.24 -4.99
CA PRO A 130 -9.08 12.63 -5.43
C PRO A 130 -10.50 12.94 -5.93
N SER A 131 -10.94 14.20 -5.82
CA SER A 131 -12.30 14.63 -6.18
C SER A 131 -12.71 14.26 -7.61
N SER A 132 -11.75 14.17 -8.54
CA SER A 132 -11.96 13.75 -9.93
C SER A 132 -12.21 12.25 -10.12
N LYS A 133 -11.89 11.41 -9.13
CA LYS A 133 -11.94 9.93 -9.20
C LYS A 133 -12.89 9.31 -8.17
N ARG A 134 -13.83 10.08 -7.63
CA ARG A 134 -14.79 9.59 -6.62
C ARG A 134 -15.66 8.42 -7.07
N LEU A 135 -15.83 8.22 -8.37
CA LEU A 135 -16.58 7.08 -8.92
C LEU A 135 -15.76 5.81 -9.04
N THR A 136 -14.42 5.91 -9.05
CA THR A 136 -13.53 4.75 -9.20
C THR A 136 -13.78 3.64 -8.19
N PRO A 137 -13.91 3.88 -6.86
CA PRO A 137 -14.17 2.79 -5.91
C PRO A 137 -15.50 2.07 -6.16
N TYR A 138 -16.54 2.78 -6.62
CA TYR A 138 -17.82 2.16 -6.97
C TYR A 138 -17.72 1.32 -8.23
N ILE A 139 -16.96 1.77 -9.22
CA ILE A 139 -16.70 1.00 -10.44
C ILE A 139 -15.95 -0.30 -10.09
N LEU A 140 -14.91 -0.24 -9.26
CA LEU A 140 -14.18 -1.43 -8.82
C LEU A 140 -15.07 -2.38 -7.99
N ALA A 141 -15.92 -1.84 -7.12
CA ALA A 141 -16.89 -2.66 -6.38
C ALA A 141 -17.91 -3.36 -7.29
N ILE A 142 -18.40 -2.68 -8.34
CA ILE A 142 -19.31 -3.27 -9.33
C ILE A 142 -18.57 -4.32 -10.18
N SER A 143 -17.35 -4.04 -10.60
CA SER A 143 -16.49 -4.98 -11.34
C SER A 143 -16.27 -6.26 -10.54
N PHE A 144 -15.95 -6.14 -9.25
CA PHE A 144 -15.88 -7.27 -8.33
C PHE A 144 -17.20 -8.04 -8.27
N GLY A 145 -18.33 -7.37 -8.07
CA GLY A 145 -19.65 -8.01 -8.00
C GLY A 145 -20.10 -8.71 -9.29
N LEU A 146 -19.68 -8.20 -10.46
CA LEU A 146 -19.98 -8.79 -11.76
C LEU A 146 -19.01 -9.91 -12.16
N SER A 147 -17.82 -9.97 -11.55
CA SER A 147 -16.81 -10.97 -11.89
C SER A 147 -17.30 -12.40 -11.69
N THR A 148 -17.92 -12.72 -10.54
CA THR A 148 -18.39 -14.06 -10.21
C THR A 148 -19.53 -14.53 -11.14
N PRO A 149 -20.59 -13.73 -11.41
CA PRO A 149 -21.61 -14.09 -12.40
C PRO A 149 -21.05 -14.32 -13.81
N ILE A 150 -20.10 -13.48 -14.26
CA ILE A 150 -19.45 -13.65 -15.56
C ILE A 150 -18.64 -14.94 -15.60
N ALA A 151 -17.88 -15.24 -14.55
CA ALA A 151 -17.13 -16.47 -14.40
C ALA A 151 -18.03 -17.72 -14.46
N ILE A 152 -19.15 -17.72 -13.72
CA ILE A 152 -20.14 -18.80 -13.76
C ILE A 152 -20.74 -18.94 -15.17
N ALA A 153 -21.06 -17.83 -15.84
CA ALA A 153 -21.59 -17.85 -17.21
C ALA A 153 -20.59 -18.46 -18.21
N ILE A 154 -19.31 -18.09 -18.11
CA ILE A 154 -18.24 -18.69 -18.92
C ILE A 154 -18.12 -20.19 -18.60
N GLY A 155 -18.09 -20.56 -17.32
CA GLY A 155 -18.03 -21.95 -16.87
C GLY A 155 -19.17 -22.80 -17.43
N LEU A 156 -20.40 -22.27 -17.40
CA LEU A 156 -21.57 -22.90 -18.02
C LEU A 156 -21.46 -23.01 -19.54
N GLY A 157 -20.86 -22.03 -20.21
CA GLY A 157 -20.66 -22.03 -21.65
C GLY A 157 -19.66 -23.08 -22.13
N VAL A 158 -18.58 -23.29 -21.37
CA VAL A 158 -17.50 -24.22 -21.75
C VAL A 158 -17.66 -25.64 -21.19
N ARG A 159 -18.62 -25.88 -20.29
CA ARG A 159 -18.81 -27.18 -19.59
C ARG A 159 -18.97 -28.41 -20.49
N ASN A 160 -19.51 -28.22 -21.70
CA ASN A 160 -19.72 -29.33 -22.65
C ASN A 160 -18.43 -29.68 -23.43
N THR A 161 -17.54 -28.71 -23.61
CA THR A 161 -16.26 -28.88 -24.34
C THR A 161 -15.12 -29.29 -23.40
N TYR A 162 -15.21 -28.90 -22.12
CA TYR A 162 -14.27 -29.25 -21.06
C TYR A 162 -14.97 -30.09 -20.00
N PRO A 163 -15.09 -31.42 -20.19
CA PRO A 163 -15.70 -32.28 -19.19
C PRO A 163 -14.87 -32.24 -17.90
N PRO A 164 -15.51 -32.19 -16.70
CA PRO A 164 -14.81 -32.07 -15.41
C PRO A 164 -13.83 -33.20 -15.14
N GLU A 165 -14.16 -34.40 -15.61
CA GLU A 165 -13.36 -35.62 -15.42
C GLU A 165 -12.26 -35.80 -16.49
N GLY A 166 -12.17 -34.88 -17.45
CA GLY A 166 -11.15 -34.92 -18.49
C GLY A 166 -9.76 -34.67 -17.93
N ARG A 167 -8.78 -35.50 -18.30
CA ARG A 167 -7.36 -35.33 -17.90
C ARG A 167 -6.85 -33.91 -18.20
N THR A 168 -7.16 -33.38 -19.38
CA THR A 168 -6.75 -32.03 -19.78
C THR A 168 -7.38 -30.96 -18.88
N THR A 169 -8.67 -31.09 -18.53
CA THR A 169 -9.39 -30.19 -17.63
C THR A 169 -8.74 -30.17 -16.25
N LEU A 170 -8.42 -31.34 -15.69
CA LEU A 170 -7.78 -31.45 -14.37
C LEU A 170 -6.37 -30.83 -14.36
N ILE A 171 -5.57 -31.04 -15.41
CA ILE A 171 -4.24 -30.44 -15.52
C ILE A 171 -4.33 -28.92 -15.63
N VAL A 172 -5.24 -28.41 -16.47
CA VAL A 172 -5.45 -26.97 -16.65
C VAL A 172 -5.93 -26.36 -15.33
N ASN A 173 -6.98 -26.90 -14.71
CA ASN A 173 -7.47 -26.38 -13.42
C ASN A 173 -6.36 -26.40 -12.37
N GLY A 174 -5.61 -27.49 -12.22
CA GLY A 174 -4.52 -27.56 -11.23
C GLY A 174 -3.41 -26.52 -11.45
N VAL A 175 -3.00 -26.29 -12.70
CA VAL A 175 -1.98 -25.27 -13.02
C VAL A 175 -2.52 -23.87 -12.72
N PHE A 176 -3.70 -23.54 -13.22
CA PHE A 176 -4.28 -22.21 -13.05
C PHE A 176 -4.66 -21.93 -11.58
N ASP A 177 -5.19 -22.92 -10.86
CA ASP A 177 -5.47 -22.82 -9.42
C ASP A 177 -4.18 -22.61 -8.61
N SER A 178 -3.07 -23.27 -8.97
CA SER A 178 -1.79 -23.04 -8.29
C SER A 178 -1.24 -21.62 -8.48
N ILE A 179 -1.39 -21.07 -9.69
CA ILE A 179 -1.01 -19.68 -10.00
C ILE A 179 -1.93 -18.72 -9.23
N SER A 180 -3.24 -18.99 -9.25
CA SER A 180 -4.24 -18.21 -8.52
C SER A 180 -3.94 -18.18 -7.03
N ALA A 181 -3.69 -19.35 -6.42
CA ALA A 181 -3.33 -19.48 -5.02
C ALA A 181 -2.04 -18.71 -4.68
N GLY A 182 -1.02 -18.75 -5.54
CA GLY A 182 0.21 -17.99 -5.36
C GLY A 182 -0.04 -16.48 -5.32
N ILE A 183 -0.83 -15.96 -6.26
CA ILE A 183 -1.20 -14.54 -6.31
C ILE A 183 -2.01 -14.16 -5.06
N LEU A 184 -2.99 -14.96 -4.66
CA LEU A 184 -3.83 -14.69 -3.49
C LEU A 184 -3.06 -14.79 -2.17
N ILE A 185 -2.06 -15.66 -2.07
CA ILE A 185 -1.14 -15.71 -0.93
C ILE A 185 -0.27 -14.45 -0.89
N TYR A 186 0.27 -14.03 -2.04
CA TYR A 186 1.04 -12.78 -2.11
C TYR A 186 0.18 -11.58 -1.69
N THR A 187 -1.04 -11.44 -2.23
CA THR A 187 -1.91 -10.30 -1.89
C THR A 187 -2.36 -10.36 -0.42
N SER A 188 -2.69 -11.53 0.11
CA SER A 188 -3.10 -11.63 1.52
C SER A 188 -1.95 -11.32 2.49
N LEU A 189 -0.73 -11.83 2.24
CA LEU A 189 0.40 -11.65 3.16
C LEU A 189 1.11 -10.31 2.97
N VAL A 190 1.43 -9.95 1.73
CA VAL A 190 2.26 -8.77 1.42
C VAL A 190 1.40 -7.53 1.27
N GLU A 191 0.32 -7.61 0.50
CA GLU A 191 -0.50 -6.42 0.19
C GLU A 191 -1.46 -6.07 1.32
N LEU A 192 -2.10 -7.06 1.95
CA LEU A 192 -3.09 -6.83 3.01
C LEU A 192 -2.48 -6.86 4.41
N MET A 193 -1.81 -7.95 4.79
CA MET A 193 -1.36 -8.15 6.17
C MET A 193 -0.14 -7.28 6.51
N ALA A 194 0.91 -7.28 5.68
CA ALA A 194 2.09 -6.46 5.94
C ALA A 194 1.76 -4.96 5.95
N HIS A 195 0.89 -4.50 5.05
CA HIS A 195 0.49 -3.09 5.02
C HIS A 195 -0.31 -2.66 6.25
N GLU A 196 -1.20 -3.51 6.76
CA GLU A 196 -1.94 -3.23 8.00
C GLU A 196 -1.08 -3.28 9.25
N PHE A 197 -0.29 -4.34 9.42
CA PHE A 197 0.42 -4.59 10.67
C PHE A 197 1.80 -3.93 10.73
N MET A 198 2.54 -3.91 9.62
CA MET A 198 3.93 -3.46 9.58
C MET A 198 4.09 -2.03 9.06
N PHE A 199 3.26 -1.59 8.11
CA PHE A 199 3.41 -0.27 7.48
C PHE A 199 2.44 0.80 7.99
N SER A 200 1.34 0.43 8.66
CA SER A 200 0.44 1.43 9.23
C SER A 200 1.05 2.10 10.47
N THR A 201 1.20 3.43 10.41
CA THR A 201 1.70 4.26 11.52
C THR A 201 0.80 4.15 12.76
N SER A 202 -0.50 3.93 12.55
CA SER A 202 -1.48 3.70 13.61
C SER A 202 -1.23 2.40 14.36
N MET A 203 -0.92 1.28 13.68
CA MET A 203 -0.66 -0.01 14.34
C MET A 203 0.70 -0.03 15.05
N ARG A 204 1.73 0.59 14.45
CA ARG A 204 3.07 0.71 15.09
C ARG A 204 3.06 1.47 16.42
N ARG A 205 2.16 2.45 16.55
CA ARG A 205 2.02 3.26 17.77
C ARG A 205 0.90 2.78 18.70
N ALA A 206 0.13 1.77 18.27
CA ALA A 206 -0.99 1.24 19.04
C ALA A 206 -0.49 0.44 20.26
N PRO A 207 -1.26 0.40 21.36
CA PRO A 207 -0.95 -0.47 22.47
C PRO A 207 -1.03 -1.93 22.03
N ILE A 208 -0.17 -2.79 22.59
CA ILE A 208 -0.06 -4.22 22.22
C ILE A 208 -1.40 -4.96 22.26
N ARG A 209 -2.32 -4.53 23.15
CA ARG A 209 -3.68 -5.09 23.25
C ARG A 209 -4.47 -4.91 21.95
N THR A 210 -4.34 -3.77 21.28
CA THR A 210 -5.02 -3.50 20.00
C THR A 210 -4.42 -4.35 18.89
N VAL A 211 -3.09 -4.48 18.84
CA VAL A 211 -2.41 -5.32 17.84
C VAL A 211 -2.79 -6.79 18.00
N LEU A 212 -2.82 -7.30 19.24
CA LEU A 212 -3.27 -8.67 19.54
C LEU A 212 -4.75 -8.86 19.23
N ALA A 213 -5.61 -7.88 19.48
CA ALA A 213 -7.02 -7.94 19.12
C ALA A 213 -7.21 -7.98 17.59
N ALA A 214 -6.48 -7.16 16.84
CA ALA A 214 -6.50 -7.16 15.38
C ALA A 214 -5.99 -8.50 14.81
N PHE A 215 -4.90 -9.05 15.36
CA PHE A 215 -4.43 -10.39 14.99
C PHE A 215 -5.45 -11.48 15.34
N GLY A 216 -6.11 -11.38 16.50
CA GLY A 216 -7.20 -12.28 16.88
C GLY A 216 -8.38 -12.24 15.90
N LEU A 217 -8.76 -11.04 15.42
CA LEU A 217 -9.77 -10.87 14.38
C LEU A 217 -9.33 -11.48 13.04
N LEU A 218 -8.05 -11.31 12.66
CA LEU A 218 -7.48 -11.95 11.47
C LEU A 218 -7.58 -13.47 11.55
N CYS A 219 -7.17 -14.07 12.67
CA CYS A 219 -7.28 -15.51 12.89
C CYS A 219 -8.73 -15.99 12.90
N LEU A 220 -9.65 -15.20 13.46
CA LEU A 220 -11.09 -15.49 13.42
C LEU A 220 -11.61 -15.50 11.97
N GLY A 221 -11.23 -14.51 11.16
CA GLY A 221 -11.57 -14.48 9.74
C GLY A 221 -11.04 -15.70 8.98
N ALA A 222 -9.77 -16.07 9.21
CA ALA A 222 -9.18 -17.27 8.64
C ALA A 222 -9.91 -18.56 9.08
N ALA A 223 -10.29 -18.65 10.35
CA ALA A 223 -11.06 -19.78 10.87
C ALA A 223 -12.46 -19.87 10.26
N LEU A 224 -13.14 -18.74 10.03
CA LEU A 224 -14.42 -18.69 9.34
C LEU A 224 -14.29 -19.15 7.88
N MET A 225 -13.26 -18.68 7.16
CA MET A 225 -12.99 -19.14 5.79
C MET A 225 -12.65 -20.64 5.74
N ALA A 226 -11.88 -21.14 6.72
CA ALA A 226 -11.59 -22.57 6.82
C ALA A 226 -12.84 -23.41 7.13
N LEU A 227 -13.76 -22.90 7.95
CA LEU A 227 -15.04 -23.56 8.23
C LEU A 227 -15.91 -23.66 6.98
N LEU A 228 -15.97 -22.59 6.19
CA LEU A 228 -16.64 -22.60 4.88
C LEU A 228 -16.01 -23.63 3.95
N GLY A 229 -14.68 -23.67 3.86
CA GLY A 229 -13.96 -24.66 3.06
C GLY A 229 -14.15 -26.12 3.50
N LYS A 230 -14.50 -26.36 4.77
CA LYS A 230 -14.85 -27.70 5.29
C LYS A 230 -16.27 -28.14 4.90
N TRP A 231 -17.12 -27.19 4.50
CA TRP A 231 -18.52 -27.41 4.13
C TRP A 231 -18.77 -27.28 2.62
N ALA A 232 -17.84 -26.68 1.88
CA ALA A 232 -17.72 -26.85 0.43
C ALA A 232 -17.20 -28.26 0.10
#